data_AF-F0ZIB8-F1
#
_entry.id   AF-F0ZIB8-F1
#
_cell.length_a   1.000
_cell.length_b   1.000
_cell.length_c   1.000
_cell.angle_alpha   90.00
_cell.angle_beta   90.00
_cell.angle_gamma   90.00
#
_symmetry.space_group_name_H-M   'P 1'
#
loop_
_entity.id
_entity.type
_entity.pdbx_description
1 polymer ?
#
loop_
_entity_poly.entity_id
_entity_poly.type
_entity_poly.pdbx_seq_one_letter_code
_entity_poly.pdbx_strand_id
1 'polypeptide(L)'
;TIPETVIRLCLQDGFNHPLDFIPPTIEWLYLDNIKYQLTPDSIPATVTDLYLLGGFNQPLNFIPPTVECLYLENIKYQLTPDSIPATVTHLILLDGFNQPLNFIPPTVQNLYLYNIKYQLKPDSIPATVTHLSLLDGFNQPLDFIPPTVQRLY
;
A
#
# COMPACT_ATOMS: atom_id res chain seq x y z
N THR A 1 -26.07 -5.57 7.07
CA THR A 1 -25.42 -4.34 7.56
C THR A 1 -24.33 -4.74 8.52
N ILE A 2 -23.15 -4.13 8.43
CA ILE A 2 -22.03 -4.40 9.33
C ILE A 2 -22.32 -3.68 10.67
N PRO A 3 -22.11 -4.31 11.84
CA PRO A 3 -22.25 -3.62 13.13
C PRO A 3 -21.25 -2.47 13.30
N GLU A 4 -21.67 -1.36 13.93
CA GLU A 4 -20.82 -0.19 14.24
C GLU A 4 -19.67 -0.49 15.22
N THR A 5 -19.63 -1.69 15.81
CA THR A 5 -18.50 -2.14 16.63
C THR A 5 -17.35 -2.71 15.81
N VAL A 6 -17.56 -2.94 14.51
CA VAL A 6 -16.53 -3.47 13.62
C VAL A 6 -15.59 -2.33 13.22
N ILE A 7 -14.30 -2.58 13.39
CA ILE A 7 -13.21 -1.66 13.05
C ILE A 7 -12.29 -2.18 11.94
N ARG A 8 -12.39 -3.49 11.64
CA ARG A 8 -11.59 -4.16 10.61
C ARG A 8 -12.50 -4.90 9.64
N LEU A 9 -12.30 -4.70 8.35
CA LEU A 9 -13.07 -5.35 7.30
C LEU A 9 -12.16 -5.96 6.24
N CYS A 10 -12.45 -7.20 5.84
CA CYS A 10 -11.76 -7.88 4.76
C CYS A 10 -12.74 -8.26 3.65
N LEU A 11 -12.47 -7.78 2.44
CA LEU A 11 -13.17 -8.14 1.22
C LEU A 11 -12.24 -9.00 0.36
N GLN A 12 -12.73 -10.18 -0.02
CA GLN A 12 -11.94 -11.23 -0.69
C GLN A 12 -11.95 -11.07 -2.22
N ASP A 13 -11.03 -11.79 -2.89
CA ASP A 13 -10.96 -11.86 -4.36
C ASP A 13 -12.33 -12.08 -5.00
N GLY A 14 -12.56 -11.36 -6.09
CA GLY A 14 -13.78 -11.47 -6.89
C GLY A 14 -14.95 -10.64 -6.36
N PHE A 15 -14.85 -9.99 -5.19
CA PHE A 15 -15.90 -9.10 -4.71
C PHE A 15 -16.18 -8.00 -5.73
N ASN A 16 -17.45 -7.87 -6.14
CA ASN A 16 -17.84 -7.04 -7.29
C ASN A 16 -19.12 -6.23 -7.02
N HIS A 17 -19.28 -5.73 -5.81
CA HIS A 17 -20.45 -4.92 -5.43
C HIS A 17 -19.98 -3.54 -4.93
N PRO A 18 -20.83 -2.51 -4.95
CA PRO A 18 -20.52 -1.23 -4.33
C PRO A 18 -20.12 -1.38 -2.85
N LEU A 19 -19.24 -0.50 -2.38
CA LEU A 19 -18.72 -0.50 -1.00
C LEU A 19 -19.49 0.49 -0.09
N ASP A 20 -20.69 0.93 -0.50
CA ASP A 20 -21.54 1.86 0.25
C ASP A 20 -22.08 1.29 1.59
N PHE A 21 -21.92 -0.02 1.81
CA PHE A 21 -22.29 -0.69 3.05
C PHE A 21 -21.22 -0.62 4.15
N ILE A 22 -20.02 -0.10 3.84
CA ILE A 22 -18.92 0.00 4.79
C ILE A 22 -19.21 1.15 5.79
N PRO A 23 -19.37 0.87 7.09
CA PRO A 23 -19.69 1.89 8.07
C PRO A 23 -18.49 2.81 8.34
N PRO A 24 -18.70 4.06 8.77
CA PRO A 24 -17.65 5.01 9.14
C PRO A 24 -17.04 4.70 10.52
N THR A 25 -16.84 3.42 10.81
CA THR A 25 -16.13 2.88 11.99
C THR A 25 -14.94 2.02 11.55
N ILE A 26 -14.84 1.69 10.26
CA ILE A 26 -13.73 0.91 9.73
C ILE A 26 -12.48 1.79 9.69
N GLU A 27 -11.46 1.37 10.42
CA GLU A 27 -10.13 1.97 10.44
C GLU A 27 -9.15 1.16 9.58
N TRP A 28 -9.42 -0.14 9.45
CA TRP A 28 -8.54 -1.10 8.79
C TRP A 28 -9.30 -1.84 7.70
N LEU A 29 -8.88 -1.65 6.45
CA LEU A 29 -9.57 -2.19 5.29
C LEU A 29 -8.65 -3.05 4.44
N TYR A 30 -9.10 -4.27 4.17
CA TYR A 30 -8.41 -5.24 3.33
C TYR A 30 -9.21 -5.50 2.07
N LEU A 31 -8.59 -5.25 0.92
CA LEU A 31 -9.17 -5.40 -0.42
C LEU A 31 -8.30 -6.35 -1.24
N ASP A 32 -8.75 -7.59 -1.39
CA ASP A 32 -8.13 -8.57 -2.27
C ASP A 32 -8.82 -8.53 -3.63
N ASN A 33 -8.09 -8.07 -4.65
CA ASN A 33 -8.46 -8.14 -6.08
C ASN A 33 -9.94 -7.82 -6.39
N ILE A 34 -10.44 -6.76 -5.76
CA ILE A 34 -11.82 -6.27 -5.90
C ILE A 34 -12.10 -5.90 -7.36
N LYS A 35 -13.24 -6.38 -7.87
CA LYS A 35 -13.67 -6.20 -9.26
C LYS A 35 -14.55 -4.98 -9.45
N TYR A 36 -15.21 -4.53 -8.38
CA TYR A 36 -15.98 -3.29 -8.40
C TYR A 36 -15.06 -2.09 -8.61
N GLN A 37 -15.44 -1.18 -9.50
CA GLN A 37 -14.67 0.02 -9.82
C GLN A 37 -14.71 1.01 -8.65
N LEU A 38 -13.58 1.18 -7.96
CA LEU A 38 -13.50 2.09 -6.82
C LEU A 38 -13.43 3.55 -7.28
N THR A 39 -14.06 4.41 -6.48
CA THR A 39 -14.13 5.87 -6.62
C THR A 39 -13.73 6.52 -5.28
N PRO A 40 -13.40 7.83 -5.26
CA PRO A 40 -13.00 8.53 -4.03
C PRO A 40 -13.95 8.39 -2.83
N ASP A 41 -15.24 8.15 -3.08
CA ASP A 41 -16.26 7.97 -2.03
C ASP A 41 -16.49 6.50 -1.64
N SER A 42 -15.74 5.56 -2.21
CA SER A 42 -15.96 4.11 -2.01
C SER A 42 -15.52 3.61 -0.64
N ILE A 43 -14.60 4.30 0.03
CA ILE A 43 -14.10 3.89 1.35
C ILE A 43 -14.20 5.06 2.33
N PRO A 44 -14.62 4.82 3.59
CA PRO A 44 -14.86 5.89 4.54
C PRO A 44 -13.55 6.57 4.97
N ALA A 45 -13.61 7.87 5.26
CA ALA A 45 -12.48 8.67 5.72
C ALA A 45 -11.97 8.31 7.13
N THR A 46 -12.51 7.26 7.76
CA THR A 46 -11.98 6.69 9.00
C THR A 46 -10.85 5.68 8.74
N VAL A 47 -10.70 5.20 7.50
CA VAL A 47 -9.66 4.23 7.16
C VAL A 47 -8.28 4.89 7.25
N THR A 48 -7.43 4.33 8.09
CA THR A 48 -6.02 4.71 8.29
C THR A 48 -5.06 3.66 7.72
N ASP A 49 -5.49 2.40 7.70
CA ASP A 49 -4.71 1.25 7.23
C ASP A 49 -5.42 0.57 6.06
N LEU A 50 -4.76 0.51 4.91
CA LEU A 50 -5.33 -0.04 3.68
C LEU A 50 -4.43 -1.11 3.07
N TYR A 51 -5.02 -2.26 2.74
CA TYR A 51 -4.35 -3.38 2.09
C TYR A 51 -4.93 -3.61 0.71
N LEU A 52 -4.07 -3.57 -0.31
CA LEU A 52 -4.42 -3.83 -1.71
C LEU A 52 -3.63 -5.02 -2.25
N LEU A 53 -4.34 -6.11 -2.55
CA LEU A 53 -3.73 -7.44 -2.68
C LEU A 53 -4.21 -8.23 -3.91
N GLY A 54 -3.60 -9.40 -4.12
CA GLY A 54 -4.10 -10.47 -4.99
C GLY A 54 -4.24 -10.15 -6.48
N GLY A 55 -3.44 -9.22 -7.01
CA GLY A 55 -3.55 -8.82 -8.41
C GLY A 55 -4.35 -7.54 -8.62
N PHE A 56 -4.59 -6.74 -7.58
CA PHE A 56 -5.32 -5.48 -7.65
C PHE A 56 -4.93 -4.64 -8.87
N ASN A 57 -5.90 -4.30 -9.73
CA ASN A 57 -5.67 -3.73 -11.05
C ASN A 57 -6.56 -2.52 -11.34
N GLN A 58 -6.54 -1.54 -10.44
CA GLN A 58 -7.28 -0.29 -10.62
C GLN A 58 -6.39 0.91 -10.25
N PRO A 59 -6.66 2.11 -10.79
CA PRO A 59 -6.05 3.34 -10.30
C PRO A 59 -6.29 3.52 -8.80
N LEU A 60 -5.31 4.10 -8.10
CA LEU A 60 -5.34 4.27 -6.65
C LEU A 60 -5.87 5.64 -6.18
N ASN A 61 -6.51 6.39 -7.07
CA ASN A 61 -7.10 7.70 -6.75
C ASN A 61 -8.34 7.65 -5.84
N PHE A 62 -8.80 6.45 -5.47
CA PHE A 62 -9.88 6.26 -4.50
C PHE A 62 -9.40 6.30 -3.04
N ILE A 63 -8.09 6.22 -2.81
CA ILE A 63 -7.53 6.16 -1.45
C ILE A 63 -7.78 7.52 -0.77
N PRO A 64 -8.49 7.57 0.38
CA PRO A 64 -8.82 8.80 1.05
C PRO A 64 -7.56 9.39 1.69
N PRO A 65 -7.51 10.73 1.86
CA PRO A 65 -6.39 11.44 2.48
C PRO A 65 -6.38 11.29 4.01
N THR A 66 -6.69 10.09 4.49
CA THR A 66 -6.64 9.66 5.89
C THR A 66 -5.82 8.38 6.05
N VAL A 67 -5.51 7.69 4.94
CA VAL A 67 -4.64 6.53 4.96
C VAL A 67 -3.21 6.98 5.25
N GLU A 68 -2.65 6.40 6.32
CA GLU A 68 -1.28 6.64 6.78
C GLU A 68 -0.38 5.43 6.50
N CYS A 69 -0.97 4.23 6.55
CA CYS A 69 -0.31 2.94 6.33
C CYS A 69 -0.90 2.23 5.10
N LEU A 70 -0.08 2.03 4.07
CA LEU A 70 -0.51 1.39 2.84
C LEU A 70 0.30 0.11 2.59
N TYR A 71 -0.42 -0.99 2.33
CA TYR A 71 0.14 -2.30 2.07
C TYR A 71 -0.17 -2.72 0.63
N LEU A 72 0.87 -2.98 -0.15
CA LEU A 72 0.78 -3.32 -1.57
C LEU A 72 1.46 -4.67 -1.82
N GLU A 73 0.72 -5.63 -2.37
CA GLU A 73 1.26 -6.93 -2.78
C GLU A 73 1.44 -6.97 -4.30
N ASN A 74 0.58 -7.70 -5.03
CA ASN A 74 0.71 -7.90 -6.46
C ASN A 74 -0.10 -6.86 -7.23
N ILE A 75 0.29 -5.59 -7.21
CA ILE A 75 -0.42 -4.53 -7.93
C ILE A 75 -0.15 -4.65 -9.44
N LYS A 76 -1.21 -4.71 -10.24
CA LYS A 76 -1.15 -4.80 -11.71
C LYS A 76 -1.27 -3.44 -12.40
N TYR A 77 -1.94 -2.50 -11.76
CA TYR A 77 -2.01 -1.12 -12.23
C TYR A 77 -0.62 -0.48 -12.15
N GLN A 78 -0.20 0.23 -13.20
CA GLN A 78 1.10 0.89 -13.22
C GLN A 78 1.11 2.09 -12.28
N LEU A 79 1.89 2.01 -11.20
CA LEU A 79 1.99 3.07 -10.22
C LEU A 79 2.85 4.23 -10.73
N THR A 80 2.44 5.44 -10.38
CA THR A 80 3.09 6.72 -10.70
C THR A 80 3.22 7.57 -9.42
N PRO A 81 4.07 8.62 -9.40
CA PRO A 81 4.28 9.46 -8.21
C PRO A 81 3.00 10.03 -7.56
N ASP A 82 1.93 10.19 -8.33
CA ASP A 82 0.64 10.73 -7.84
C ASP A 82 -0.38 9.65 -7.48
N SER A 83 0.01 8.37 -7.51
CA SER A 83 -0.91 7.24 -7.25
C SER A 83 -1.29 7.10 -5.78
N ILE A 84 -0.44 7.55 -4.85
CA ILE A 84 -0.63 7.38 -3.42
C ILE A 84 -0.81 8.77 -2.77
N PRO A 85 -1.78 8.95 -1.86
CA PRO A 85 -1.97 10.23 -1.21
C PRO A 85 -0.77 10.62 -0.32
N ALA A 86 -0.52 11.92 -0.22
CA ALA A 86 0.57 12.49 0.57
C ALA A 86 0.44 12.25 2.10
N THR A 87 -0.66 11.66 2.55
CA THR A 87 -0.83 11.26 3.95
C THR A 87 -0.12 9.95 4.28
N VAL A 88 0.25 9.14 3.28
CA VAL A 88 0.96 7.88 3.51
C VAL A 88 2.38 8.16 3.97
N THR A 89 2.69 7.65 5.15
CA THR A 89 4.01 7.75 5.82
C THR A 89 4.68 6.39 5.97
N HIS A 90 3.88 5.31 6.02
CA HIS A 90 4.33 3.93 6.09
C HIS A 90 3.88 3.19 4.83
N LEU A 91 4.85 2.71 4.06
CA LEU A 91 4.58 1.90 2.87
C LEU A 91 5.16 0.50 3.04
N ILE A 92 4.31 -0.50 2.91
CA ILE A 92 4.67 -1.90 3.05
C ILE A 92 4.50 -2.58 1.69
N LEU A 93 5.61 -3.05 1.12
CA LEU A 93 5.63 -3.82 -0.12
C LEU A 93 5.75 -5.31 0.22
N LEU A 94 4.66 -6.03 0.00
CA LEU A 94 4.48 -7.42 0.36
C LEU A 94 5.05 -8.37 -0.71
N ASP A 95 5.02 -9.66 -0.40
CA ASP A 95 5.50 -10.73 -1.28
C ASP A 95 4.91 -10.62 -2.68
N GLY A 96 5.78 -10.68 -3.70
CA GLY A 96 5.31 -10.65 -5.09
C GLY A 96 5.18 -9.24 -5.70
N PHE A 97 5.32 -8.16 -4.93
CA PHE A 97 5.37 -6.80 -5.50
C PHE A 97 6.47 -6.68 -6.56
N ASN A 98 6.13 -6.23 -7.77
CA ASN A 98 7.03 -6.28 -8.92
C ASN A 98 6.97 -5.04 -9.82
N GLN A 99 7.06 -3.85 -9.24
CA GLN A 99 7.15 -2.59 -9.99
C GLN A 99 8.34 -1.74 -9.53
N PRO A 100 8.87 -0.85 -10.38
CA PRO A 100 9.83 0.16 -9.95
C PRO A 100 9.29 1.01 -8.81
N LEU A 101 10.16 1.46 -7.90
CA LEU A 101 9.77 2.19 -6.69
C LEU A 101 9.72 3.72 -6.86
N ASN A 102 9.73 4.22 -8.09
CA ASN A 102 9.69 5.65 -8.39
C ASN A 102 8.31 6.31 -8.16
N PHE A 103 7.28 5.52 -7.83
CA PHE A 103 5.95 6.02 -7.45
C PHE A 103 5.87 6.45 -5.98
N ILE A 104 6.84 6.06 -5.15
CA ILE A 104 6.79 6.31 -3.71
C ILE A 104 6.84 7.84 -3.48
N PRO A 105 5.82 8.44 -2.85
CA PRO A 105 5.79 9.88 -2.64
C PRO A 105 6.81 10.30 -1.57
N PRO A 106 7.25 11.58 -1.58
CA PRO A 106 8.26 12.09 -0.65
C PRO A 106 7.80 12.08 0.82
N THR A 107 6.53 11.80 1.08
CA THR A 107 5.95 11.71 2.43
C THR A 107 6.25 10.38 3.11
N VAL A 108 6.63 9.35 2.35
CA VAL A 108 7.01 8.05 2.91
C VAL A 108 8.37 8.15 3.56
N GLN A 109 8.39 7.87 4.87
CA GLN A 109 9.59 7.85 5.70
C GLN A 109 9.96 6.43 6.14
N ASN A 110 8.96 5.54 6.24
CA ASN A 110 9.11 4.15 6.64
C ASN A 110 8.73 3.22 5.48
N LEU A 111 9.72 2.47 4.99
CA LEU A 111 9.55 1.50 3.91
C LEU A 111 9.86 0.10 4.42
N TYR A 112 8.93 -0.82 4.18
CA TYR A 112 9.04 -2.22 4.59
C TYR A 112 9.00 -3.10 3.35
N LEU A 113 10.02 -3.95 3.17
CA LEU A 113 10.19 -4.78 1.99
C LEU A 113 10.20 -6.26 2.39
N TYR A 114 9.20 -7.01 1.93
CA TYR A 114 9.19 -8.47 2.00
C TYR A 114 9.91 -9.09 0.78
N ASN A 115 9.49 -10.26 0.30
CA ASN A 115 10.04 -10.92 -0.89
C ASN A 115 9.53 -10.27 -2.20
N ILE A 116 9.83 -8.98 -2.37
CA ILE A 116 9.52 -8.24 -3.60
C ILE A 116 10.32 -8.81 -4.78
N LYS A 117 9.72 -8.79 -5.97
CA LYS A 117 10.31 -9.35 -7.20
C LYS A 117 11.01 -8.31 -8.06
N TYR A 118 10.72 -7.03 -7.85
CA TYR A 118 11.42 -5.97 -8.55
C TYR A 118 12.88 -5.91 -8.09
N GLN A 119 13.82 -5.96 -9.04
CA GLN A 119 15.25 -5.90 -8.74
C GLN A 119 15.64 -4.47 -8.35
N LEU A 120 16.00 -4.29 -7.09
CA LEU A 120 16.47 -3.03 -6.57
C LEU A 120 17.87 -2.70 -7.11
N LYS A 121 18.07 -1.42 -7.37
CA LYS A 121 19.31 -0.80 -7.84
C LYS A 121 19.60 0.43 -7.00
N PRO A 122 20.84 0.96 -7.01
CA PRO A 122 21.09 2.31 -6.50
C PRO A 122 20.02 3.29 -6.98
N ASP A 123 19.59 4.19 -6.09
CA ASP A 123 18.54 5.20 -6.30
C ASP A 123 17.12 4.66 -6.51
N SER A 124 16.87 3.36 -6.29
CA SER A 124 15.49 2.82 -6.35
C SER A 124 14.60 3.36 -5.22
N ILE A 125 15.18 3.59 -4.04
CA ILE A 125 14.44 4.08 -2.88
C ILE A 125 14.60 5.61 -2.82
N PRO A 126 13.50 6.38 -2.67
CA PRO A 126 13.59 7.83 -2.51
C PRO A 126 14.43 8.24 -1.31
N ALA A 127 15.14 9.36 -1.44
CA ALA A 127 15.97 9.94 -0.38
C ALA A 127 15.18 10.36 0.88
N THR A 128 13.85 10.36 0.82
CA THR A 128 12.97 10.66 1.97
C THR A 128 12.83 9.49 2.94
N VAL A 129 13.14 8.27 2.51
CA VAL A 129 13.10 7.09 3.36
C VAL A 129 14.26 7.14 4.36
N THR A 130 13.90 7.16 5.64
CA THR A 130 14.85 7.18 6.77
C THR A 130 14.82 5.87 7.56
N HIS A 131 13.74 5.11 7.46
CA HIS A 131 13.57 3.81 8.11
C HIS A 131 13.29 2.76 7.03
N LEU A 132 14.16 1.76 6.94
CA LEU A 132 14.02 0.65 6.01
C LEU A 132 14.00 -0.65 6.81
N SER A 133 13.00 -1.50 6.58
CA SER A 133 12.96 -2.85 7.16
C SER A 133 12.97 -3.88 6.03
N LEU A 134 13.93 -4.79 6.07
CA LEU A 134 14.05 -5.93 5.17
C LEU A 134 13.48 -7.15 5.88
N LEU A 135 12.26 -7.53 5.52
CA LEU A 135 11.45 -8.50 6.24
C LEU A 135 11.58 -9.91 5.64
N ASP A 136 10.84 -10.85 6.24
CA ASP A 136 10.86 -12.27 5.89
C ASP A 136 10.80 -12.48 4.36
N GLY A 137 11.77 -13.24 3.86
CA GLY A 137 11.88 -13.59 2.44
C GLY A 137 12.62 -12.58 1.56
N PHE A 138 13.03 -11.41 2.06
CA PHE A 138 13.91 -10.51 1.32
C PHE A 138 15.25 -11.19 1.01
N ASN A 139 15.67 -11.20 -0.26
CA ASN A 139 16.84 -11.96 -0.71
C ASN A 139 17.70 -11.26 -1.77
N GLN A 140 17.59 -9.93 -1.90
CA GLN A 140 18.35 -9.15 -2.89
C GLN A 140 19.66 -8.60 -2.29
N PRO A 141 20.67 -8.27 -3.12
CA PRO A 141 21.86 -7.54 -2.68
C PRO A 141 21.51 -6.21 -2.02
N LEU A 142 22.34 -5.72 -1.10
CA LEU A 142 22.06 -4.53 -0.29
C LEU A 142 22.66 -3.22 -0.84
N ASP A 143 23.17 -3.23 -2.08
CA ASP A 143 23.83 -2.08 -2.73
C ASP A 143 22.86 -0.98 -3.18
N PHE A 144 21.55 -1.21 -3.08
CA PHE A 144 20.51 -0.21 -3.36
C PHE A 144 20.23 0.74 -2.18
N ILE A 145 20.66 0.40 -0.96
CA ILE A 145 20.25 1.13 0.25
C ILE A 145 20.82 2.56 0.19
N PRO A 146 19.97 3.60 0.22
CA PRO A 146 20.45 4.96 0.12
C PRO A 146 21.11 5.41 1.44
N PRO A 147 22.08 6.34 1.39
CA PRO A 147 22.76 6.85 2.58
C PRO A 147 21.84 7.63 3.54
N THR A 148 20.59 7.91 3.13
CA THR A 148 19.57 8.57 3.94
C THR A 148 18.93 7.65 4.98
N VAL A 149 19.08 6.33 4.84
CA VAL A 149 18.56 5.35 5.82
C VAL A 149 19.31 5.49 7.14
N GLN A 150 18.58 5.87 8.18
CA GLN A 150 19.08 6.04 9.54
C GLN A 150 18.86 4.79 10.41
N ARG A 151 17.80 4.03 10.10
CA ARG A 151 17.45 2.79 10.79
C ARG A 151 17.18 1.70 9.77
N LEU A 152 17.97 0.62 9.87
CA LEU A 152 17.85 -0.59 9.05
C LEU A 152 17.52 -1.75 9.99
N TYR A 153 16.40 -2.43 9.73
CA TYR A 153 15.92 -3.60 10.48
C TYR A 153 15.89 -4.83 9.58
#